data_AF-A0A927G5G1-F1
#
_entry.id   AF-A0A927G5G1-F1
#
_cell.length_a   1.000
_cell.length_b   1.000
_cell.length_c   1.000
_cell.angle_alpha   90.00
_cell.angle_beta   90.00
_cell.angle_gamma   90.00
#
_symmetry.space_group_name_H-M   'P 1'
#
loop_
_entity.id
_entity.type
_entity.pdbx_description
1 polymer ?
#
loop_
_entity_poly.entity_id
_entity_poly.type
_entity_poly.pdbx_seq_one_letter_code
_entity_poly.pdbx_strand_id
1 'polypeptide(L)'
;MKKNPRLIGDEHVKNVYQALLQYIKNEPIDYYPKTVTKTVLYITNLYPYIESVQSKFNTNNPDKEKDLTLYLDNNQIISVNLFLVRKGGRIQPKNPGAKSFFSKYFLSESLQLMFNRLFEVKYQNFLSKLVELKLGEHYVKDIKELKKLVSGYFPKFTDEINPYRDIFLYNLRELCFSLLKDFYNDKNEGFFHAYNVFFMTEDVNIVTSYGKTQNDVNVEQFNPGTPQFSDIQIYKSGKNTVGIKYGEVALTLRFKFESSPTSSIKLAASYDKFLDESEKEKINFDTIKKMQYLLNTHQYSQNSNSSNAIGKCHEAITYFYFLKEFPNVSQVEPDECVQLMGKYYSLVKPEVLEKLYNSTSTLVPVVREKLHQKYSTFQIKSIELVPESYINDRLDTGDLQLILIVNKEYIVESISLKALAKKNSKITTKNPGIGTILGPTYFNIGSMESVVNEVKSKFQIGELNHKESLEVIAADLGLKLKDATQVQLKRGVENLLGKAMMAVTCYEENISICKEHSKIDGNITVYIKTPTAIQNTLAWHNNLEAINLRVKFSRGQSHGWSTIKLTSEYQLR
;
A
#
# COMPACT_ATOMS: atom_id res chain seq x y z
N MET A 1 18.68 -22.20 21.27
CA MET A 1 18.01 -22.24 19.95
C MET A 1 16.54 -21.85 20.12
N LYS A 2 16.01 -20.90 19.33
CA LYS A 2 14.56 -20.59 19.35
C LYS A 2 13.81 -21.82 18.84
N LYS A 3 13.04 -22.51 19.70
CA LYS A 3 12.14 -23.60 19.28
C LYS A 3 11.12 -23.05 18.26
N ASN A 4 10.79 -23.83 17.24
CA ASN A 4 9.78 -23.48 16.25
C ASN A 4 8.40 -23.30 16.94
N PRO A 5 7.71 -22.15 16.79
CA PRO A 5 6.41 -21.90 17.44
C PRO A 5 5.36 -22.98 17.21
N ARG A 6 5.34 -23.60 16.02
CA ARG A 6 4.42 -24.71 15.73
C ARG A 6 4.67 -25.91 16.65
N LEU A 7 5.94 -26.26 16.85
CA LEU A 7 6.31 -27.38 17.74
C LEU A 7 5.89 -27.10 19.18
N ILE A 8 5.97 -25.84 19.62
CA ILE A 8 5.54 -25.44 20.97
C ILE A 8 4.01 -25.61 21.11
N GLY A 9 3.24 -25.19 20.11
CA GLY A 9 1.78 -25.37 20.11
C GLY A 9 1.36 -26.84 20.07
N ASP A 10 1.98 -27.63 19.19
CA ASP A 10 1.70 -29.06 19.06
C ASP A 10 2.06 -29.83 20.35
N GLU A 11 3.18 -29.48 20.99
CA GLU A 11 3.59 -30.02 22.30
C GLU A 11 2.59 -29.65 23.40
N HIS A 12 2.08 -28.41 23.39
CA HIS A 12 1.05 -27.98 24.34
C HIS A 12 -0.24 -28.78 24.20
N VAL A 13 -0.75 -28.96 22.98
CA VAL A 13 -1.97 -29.75 22.71
C VAL A 13 -1.81 -31.18 23.23
N LYS A 14 -0.67 -31.83 22.93
CA LYS A 14 -0.38 -33.19 23.42
C LYS A 14 -0.36 -33.26 24.95
N ASN A 15 0.27 -32.29 25.61
CA ASN A 15 0.36 -32.27 27.06
C ASN A 15 -1.00 -32.01 27.73
N VAL A 16 -1.82 -31.09 27.18
CA VAL A 16 -3.19 -30.86 27.67
C VAL A 16 -4.05 -32.11 27.48
N TYR A 17 -3.95 -32.78 26.34
CA TYR A 17 -4.64 -34.05 26.10
C TYR A 17 -4.29 -35.12 27.15
N GLN A 18 -3.00 -35.36 27.40
CA GLN A 18 -2.56 -36.36 28.38
C GLN A 18 -2.98 -35.99 29.81
N ALA A 19 -2.86 -34.71 30.17
CA ALA A 19 -3.29 -34.23 31.48
C ALA A 19 -4.81 -34.32 31.66
N LEU A 20 -5.61 -34.08 30.62
CA LEU A 20 -7.07 -34.29 30.66
C LEU A 20 -7.43 -35.76 30.89
N LEU A 21 -6.78 -36.70 30.18
CA LEU A 21 -7.01 -38.14 30.38
C LEU A 21 -6.74 -38.60 31.82
N GLN A 22 -5.71 -38.04 32.45
CA GLN A 22 -5.36 -38.33 33.85
C GLN A 22 -6.36 -37.68 34.81
N TYR A 23 -6.71 -36.41 34.56
CA TYR A 23 -7.69 -35.71 35.38
C TYR A 23 -9.05 -36.43 35.39
N ILE A 24 -9.53 -36.92 34.24
CA ILE A 24 -10.77 -37.69 34.12
C ILE A 24 -10.72 -38.99 34.95
N LYS A 25 -9.53 -39.59 35.12
CA LYS A 25 -9.31 -40.78 35.96
C LYS A 25 -9.06 -40.47 37.43
N ASN A 26 -9.19 -39.20 37.85
CA ASN A 26 -8.82 -38.71 39.19
C ASN A 26 -7.33 -38.90 39.54
N GLU A 27 -6.45 -38.88 38.54
CA GLU A 27 -5.00 -38.91 38.72
C GLU A 27 -4.43 -37.48 38.85
N PRO A 28 -3.34 -37.28 39.63
CA PRO A 28 -2.76 -35.95 39.85
C PRO A 28 -2.09 -35.40 38.58
N ILE A 29 -2.28 -34.10 38.31
CA ILE A 29 -1.70 -33.42 37.12
C ILE A 29 -0.64 -32.36 37.45
N ASP A 30 -0.26 -32.22 38.72
CA ASP A 30 0.58 -31.10 39.21
C ASP A 30 2.00 -31.08 38.65
N TYR A 31 2.47 -32.20 38.11
CA TYR A 31 3.80 -32.32 37.51
C TYR A 31 3.87 -31.73 36.08
N TYR A 32 2.73 -31.43 35.45
CA TYR A 32 2.70 -30.74 34.17
C TYR A 32 3.03 -29.23 34.33
N PRO A 33 3.52 -28.56 33.27
CA PRO A 33 3.74 -27.12 33.30
C PRO A 33 2.46 -26.35 33.67
N LYS A 34 2.59 -25.21 34.36
CA LYS A 34 1.43 -24.38 34.75
C LYS A 34 0.53 -23.94 33.60
N THR A 35 1.08 -23.82 32.39
CA THR A 35 0.29 -23.57 31.17
C THR A 35 -0.67 -24.70 30.89
N VAL A 36 -0.24 -25.95 31.06
CA VAL A 36 -1.07 -27.15 30.87
C VAL A 36 -2.08 -27.29 31.99
N THR A 37 -1.65 -27.27 33.26
CA THR A 37 -2.55 -27.49 34.39
C THR A 37 -3.67 -26.45 34.46
N LYS A 38 -3.36 -25.16 34.28
CA LYS A 38 -4.42 -24.13 34.21
C LYS A 38 -5.36 -24.31 33.02
N THR A 39 -4.88 -24.80 31.88
CA THR A 39 -5.73 -25.06 30.71
C THR A 39 -6.69 -26.20 30.98
N VAL A 40 -6.20 -27.29 31.57
CA VAL A 40 -7.02 -28.44 31.96
C VAL A 40 -8.09 -28.02 32.95
N LEU A 41 -7.71 -27.32 34.04
CA LEU A 41 -8.66 -26.83 35.04
C LEU A 41 -9.72 -25.89 34.43
N TYR A 42 -9.33 -25.04 33.48
CA TYR A 42 -10.28 -24.18 32.78
C TYR A 42 -11.29 -24.98 31.93
N ILE A 43 -10.81 -25.99 31.18
CA ILE A 43 -11.65 -26.87 30.38
C ILE A 43 -12.63 -27.65 31.27
N THR A 44 -12.15 -28.23 32.38
CA THR A 44 -12.99 -29.06 33.27
C THR A 44 -13.96 -28.22 34.09
N ASN A 45 -13.63 -26.95 34.36
CA ASN A 45 -14.58 -26.01 34.94
C ASN A 45 -15.69 -25.62 33.95
N LEU A 46 -15.36 -25.46 32.66
CA LEU A 46 -16.36 -25.20 31.61
C LEU A 46 -17.22 -26.43 31.31
N TYR A 47 -16.62 -27.62 31.36
CA TYR A 47 -17.25 -28.90 31.03
C TYR A 47 -16.95 -29.92 32.14
N PRO A 48 -17.77 -29.96 33.21
CA PRO A 48 -17.50 -30.82 34.37
C PRO A 48 -17.72 -32.33 34.13
N TYR A 49 -18.46 -32.70 33.09
CA TYR A 49 -18.89 -34.07 32.83
C TYR A 49 -18.26 -34.68 31.56
N ILE A 50 -16.95 -34.53 31.40
CA ILE A 50 -16.21 -35.11 30.27
C ILE A 50 -16.03 -36.62 30.50
N GLU A 51 -16.63 -37.46 29.65
CA GLU A 51 -16.43 -38.92 29.69
C GLU A 51 -15.13 -39.33 28.99
N SER A 52 -14.87 -38.75 27.82
CA SER A 52 -13.67 -39.03 27.05
C SER A 52 -13.21 -37.85 26.21
N VAL A 53 -11.95 -37.89 25.80
CA VAL A 53 -11.34 -36.87 24.95
C VAL A 53 -10.54 -37.54 23.84
N GLN A 54 -10.55 -36.93 22.66
CA GLN A 54 -9.71 -37.31 21.51
C GLN A 54 -8.87 -36.11 21.09
N SER A 55 -7.62 -36.34 20.64
CA SER A 55 -6.76 -35.32 20.08
C SER A 55 -6.64 -35.44 18.56
N LYS A 56 -6.42 -34.33 17.84
CA LYS A 56 -6.05 -34.37 16.40
C LYS A 56 -4.89 -35.32 16.08
N PHE A 57 -3.96 -35.49 17.02
CA PHE A 57 -2.80 -36.38 16.84
C PHE A 57 -3.14 -37.88 16.89
N ASN A 58 -4.37 -38.23 17.24
CA ASN A 58 -4.89 -39.59 17.13
C ASN A 58 -5.43 -39.90 15.72
N THR A 59 -5.39 -38.96 14.78
CA THR A 59 -5.93 -39.11 13.42
C THR A 59 -4.82 -39.17 12.36
N ASN A 60 -5.17 -39.67 11.17
CA ASN A 60 -4.24 -39.76 10.03
C ASN A 60 -3.85 -38.39 9.45
N ASN A 61 -4.65 -37.34 9.69
CA ASN A 61 -4.41 -36.00 9.14
C ASN A 61 -4.59 -34.91 10.22
N PRO A 62 -3.68 -34.82 11.22
CA PRO A 62 -3.85 -33.90 12.35
C PRO A 62 -4.04 -32.43 11.94
N ASP A 63 -3.45 -31.98 10.83
CA ASP A 63 -3.55 -30.60 10.34
C ASP A 63 -4.96 -30.22 9.83
N LYS A 64 -5.84 -31.21 9.60
CA LYS A 64 -7.22 -31.00 9.17
C LYS A 64 -8.23 -31.00 10.31
N GLU A 65 -7.86 -31.56 11.46
CA GLU A 65 -8.74 -31.74 12.63
C GLU A 65 -8.62 -30.60 13.64
N LYS A 66 -9.56 -30.56 14.59
CA LYS A 66 -9.56 -29.68 15.77
C LYS A 66 -8.60 -30.22 16.84
N ASP A 67 -8.03 -29.35 17.68
CA ASP A 67 -6.98 -29.78 18.62
C ASP A 67 -7.45 -30.88 19.57
N LEU A 68 -8.64 -30.71 20.16
CA LEU A 68 -9.33 -31.69 20.99
C LEU A 68 -10.81 -31.81 20.61
N THR A 69 -11.37 -33.00 20.84
CA THR A 69 -12.80 -33.28 20.80
C THR A 69 -13.20 -33.91 22.14
N LEU A 70 -14.10 -33.25 22.87
CA LEU A 70 -14.62 -33.73 24.16
C LEU A 70 -15.95 -34.43 23.93
N TYR A 71 -16.12 -35.60 24.55
CA TYR A 71 -17.39 -36.33 24.59
C TYR A 71 -17.93 -36.24 26.02
N LEU A 72 -19.07 -35.59 26.18
CA LEU A 72 -19.72 -35.39 27.47
C LEU A 72 -20.74 -36.51 27.76
N ASP A 73 -21.06 -36.71 29.04
CA ASP A 73 -22.00 -37.74 29.53
C ASP A 73 -23.44 -37.62 28.99
N ASN A 74 -23.80 -36.43 28.54
CA ASN A 74 -25.06 -36.10 27.91
C ASN A 74 -25.06 -36.31 26.37
N ASN A 75 -24.06 -37.01 25.83
CA ASN A 75 -23.80 -37.21 24.40
C ASN A 75 -23.47 -35.94 23.60
N GLN A 76 -23.20 -34.80 24.24
CA GLN A 76 -22.71 -33.62 23.53
C GLN A 76 -21.25 -33.79 23.12
N ILE A 77 -20.94 -33.34 21.91
CA ILE A 77 -19.60 -33.35 21.34
C ILE A 77 -19.12 -31.90 21.24
N ILE A 78 -18.02 -31.58 21.92
CA ILE A 78 -17.45 -30.23 21.95
C ILE A 78 -16.10 -30.21 21.23
N SER A 79 -15.99 -29.38 20.21
CA SER A 79 -14.72 -29.13 19.51
C SER A 79 -13.95 -28.00 20.19
N VAL A 80 -12.68 -28.25 20.54
CA VAL A 80 -11.83 -27.28 21.24
C VAL A 80 -10.55 -27.01 20.45
N ASN A 81 -10.26 -25.74 20.22
CA ASN A 81 -8.99 -25.26 19.69
C ASN A 81 -8.15 -24.65 20.81
N LEU A 82 -6.85 -24.96 20.84
CA LEU A 82 -5.93 -24.54 21.91
C LEU A 82 -4.84 -23.62 21.37
N PHE A 83 -4.77 -22.41 21.91
CA PHE A 83 -3.77 -21.42 21.54
C PHE A 83 -2.82 -21.16 22.71
N LEU A 84 -1.55 -21.55 22.56
CA LEU A 84 -0.49 -21.16 23.50
C LEU A 84 0.21 -19.90 22.98
N VAL A 85 -0.03 -18.76 23.63
CA VAL A 85 0.50 -17.46 23.21
C VAL A 85 1.35 -16.83 24.30
N ARG A 86 2.43 -16.15 23.93
CA ARG A 86 3.14 -15.30 24.90
C ARG A 86 2.27 -14.09 25.24
N LYS A 87 2.28 -13.59 26.48
CA LYS A 87 1.60 -12.33 26.83
C LYS A 87 2.05 -11.19 25.90
N GLY A 88 1.08 -10.48 25.32
CA GLY A 88 1.29 -9.47 24.28
C GLY A 88 1.52 -10.01 22.86
N GLY A 89 1.53 -11.34 22.68
CA GLY A 89 1.55 -12.00 21.38
C GLY A 89 0.17 -12.05 20.74
N ARG A 90 0.14 -12.23 19.41
CA ARG A 90 -1.10 -12.36 18.64
C ARG A 90 -1.51 -13.82 18.50
N ILE A 91 -2.81 -14.06 18.51
CA ILE A 91 -3.38 -15.36 18.13
C ILE A 91 -3.26 -15.48 16.61
N GLN A 92 -2.78 -16.63 16.13
CA GLN A 92 -2.58 -16.90 14.71
C GLN A 92 -3.44 -18.09 14.30
N PRO A 93 -4.56 -17.86 13.59
CA PRO A 93 -5.33 -18.95 13.01
C PRO A 93 -4.57 -19.60 11.82
N LYS A 94 -5.23 -20.52 11.12
CA LYS A 94 -4.68 -21.14 9.91
C LYS A 94 -4.35 -20.06 8.86
N ASN A 95 -3.13 -20.12 8.32
CA ASN A 95 -2.66 -19.18 7.31
C ASN A 95 -3.25 -19.51 5.93
N PRO A 96 -4.04 -18.60 5.32
CA PRO A 96 -4.61 -18.88 4.01
C PRO A 96 -3.59 -18.72 2.88
N GLY A 97 -3.82 -19.46 1.79
CA GLY A 97 -3.10 -19.27 0.54
C GLY A 97 -3.61 -18.04 -0.20
N ALA A 98 -2.71 -17.17 -0.67
CA ALA A 98 -3.10 -15.91 -1.33
C ALA A 98 -3.92 -16.11 -2.61
N LYS A 99 -3.80 -17.25 -3.29
CA LYS A 99 -4.50 -17.55 -4.55
C LYS A 99 -5.91 -18.17 -4.38
N SER A 100 -6.40 -18.34 -3.15
CA SER A 100 -7.70 -18.97 -2.91
C SER A 100 -8.47 -18.40 -1.73
N PHE A 101 -8.04 -17.28 -1.14
CA PHE A 101 -8.65 -16.81 0.10
C PHE A 101 -10.00 -16.10 -0.11
N PHE A 102 -10.19 -15.38 -1.21
CA PHE A 102 -11.48 -14.75 -1.51
C PHE A 102 -12.57 -15.81 -1.75
N SER A 103 -12.27 -16.85 -2.53
CA SER A 103 -13.26 -17.90 -2.78
C SER A 103 -13.56 -18.73 -1.53
N LYS A 104 -12.53 -19.13 -0.77
CA LYS A 104 -12.71 -19.99 0.41
C LYS A 104 -13.34 -19.28 1.61
N TYR A 105 -12.93 -18.03 1.87
CA TYR A 105 -13.30 -17.33 3.11
C TYR A 105 -14.29 -16.21 2.88
N PHE A 106 -14.34 -15.60 1.69
CA PHE A 106 -15.30 -14.54 1.37
C PHE A 106 -16.38 -15.00 0.39
N LEU A 107 -16.42 -16.30 0.04
CA LEU A 107 -17.39 -16.91 -0.86
C LEU A 107 -17.48 -16.23 -2.24
N SER A 108 -16.38 -15.66 -2.72
CA SER A 108 -16.35 -14.91 -3.98
C SER A 108 -15.29 -15.42 -4.94
N GLU A 109 -15.71 -16.27 -5.89
CA GLU A 109 -14.87 -16.74 -6.99
C GLU A 109 -14.52 -15.61 -7.97
N SER A 110 -15.44 -14.69 -8.22
CA SER A 110 -15.20 -13.55 -9.12
C SER A 110 -14.07 -12.65 -8.60
N LEU A 111 -14.08 -12.32 -7.30
CA LEU A 111 -12.99 -11.58 -6.65
C LEU A 111 -11.69 -12.38 -6.67
N GLN A 112 -11.75 -13.70 -6.45
CA GLN A 112 -10.55 -14.54 -6.48
C GLN A 112 -9.90 -14.57 -7.87
N LEU A 113 -10.71 -14.68 -8.93
CA LEU A 113 -10.24 -14.63 -10.32
C LEU A 113 -9.62 -13.27 -10.64
N MET A 114 -10.28 -12.17 -10.22
CA MET A 114 -9.77 -10.82 -10.42
C MET A 114 -8.43 -10.60 -9.70
N PHE A 115 -8.35 -11.01 -8.42
CA PHE A 115 -7.12 -10.95 -7.65
C PHE A 115 -6.00 -11.78 -8.29
N ASN A 116 -6.28 -13.02 -8.71
CA ASN A 116 -5.29 -13.91 -9.31
C ASN A 116 -4.72 -13.34 -10.62
N ARG A 117 -5.57 -12.78 -11.48
CA ARG A 117 -5.14 -12.13 -12.72
C ARG A 117 -4.17 -10.98 -12.44
N LEU A 118 -4.51 -10.10 -11.49
CA LEU A 118 -3.68 -8.95 -11.15
C LEU A 118 -2.41 -9.37 -10.40
N PHE A 119 -2.50 -10.37 -9.52
CA PHE A 119 -1.37 -10.98 -8.82
C PHE A 119 -0.31 -11.49 -9.81
N GLU A 120 -0.73 -12.20 -10.86
CA GLU A 120 0.19 -12.80 -11.83
C GLU A 120 0.97 -11.74 -12.60
N VAL A 121 0.30 -10.67 -13.02
CA VAL A 121 0.97 -9.52 -13.66
C VAL A 121 2.01 -8.90 -12.72
N LYS A 122 1.65 -8.65 -11.45
CA LYS A 122 2.59 -8.06 -10.48
C LYS A 122 3.76 -8.99 -10.16
N TYR A 123 3.51 -10.30 -10.08
CA TYR A 123 4.54 -11.28 -9.75
C TYR A 123 5.52 -11.50 -10.91
N GLN A 124 5.02 -11.55 -12.15
CA GLN A 124 5.85 -11.60 -13.35
C GLN A 124 6.74 -10.35 -13.46
N ASN A 125 6.18 -9.16 -13.20
CA ASN A 125 6.95 -7.91 -13.17
C ASN A 125 8.03 -7.91 -12.08
N PHE A 126 7.71 -8.44 -10.89
CA PHE A 126 8.69 -8.59 -9.81
C PHE A 126 9.85 -9.50 -10.24
N LEU A 127 9.57 -10.68 -10.80
CA LEU A 127 10.61 -11.60 -11.25
C LEU A 127 11.44 -11.02 -12.40
N SER A 128 10.81 -10.35 -13.37
CA SER A 128 11.50 -9.72 -14.50
C SER A 128 12.47 -8.64 -14.02
N LYS A 129 12.04 -7.74 -13.12
CA LYS A 129 12.93 -6.73 -12.53
C LYS A 129 14.15 -7.33 -11.82
N LEU A 130 14.01 -8.50 -11.19
CA LEU A 130 15.15 -9.19 -10.57
C LEU A 130 16.11 -9.76 -11.61
N VAL A 131 15.60 -10.31 -12.72
CA VAL A 131 16.46 -10.79 -13.82
C VAL A 131 17.16 -9.62 -14.50
N GLU A 132 16.44 -8.51 -14.74
CA GLU A 132 16.99 -7.27 -15.30
C GLU A 132 18.13 -6.69 -14.46
N LEU A 133 18.07 -6.85 -13.13
CA LEU A 133 19.14 -6.41 -12.24
C LEU A 133 20.47 -7.13 -12.50
N LYS A 134 20.45 -8.36 -13.04
CA LYS A 134 21.66 -9.13 -13.36
C LYS A 134 22.00 -9.16 -14.85
N LEU A 135 21.01 -9.21 -15.73
CA LEU A 135 21.20 -9.38 -17.17
C LEU A 135 20.97 -8.11 -17.98
N GLY A 136 20.45 -7.04 -17.38
CA GLY A 136 19.91 -5.90 -18.12
C GLY A 136 18.60 -6.24 -18.83
N GLU A 137 18.23 -5.43 -19.82
CA GLU A 137 16.99 -5.63 -20.57
C GLU A 137 16.93 -7.02 -21.22
N HIS A 138 15.82 -7.73 -21.02
CA HIS A 138 15.63 -9.09 -21.52
C HIS A 138 14.21 -9.30 -22.07
N TYR A 139 14.04 -10.33 -22.90
CA TYR A 139 12.76 -10.66 -23.53
C TYR A 139 12.07 -11.89 -22.92
N VAL A 140 12.63 -12.48 -21.86
CA VAL A 140 12.03 -13.61 -21.14
C VAL A 140 10.72 -13.18 -20.48
N LYS A 141 9.60 -13.79 -20.90
CA LYS A 141 8.28 -13.52 -20.33
C LYS A 141 7.70 -14.70 -19.57
N ASP A 142 8.15 -15.91 -19.81
CA ASP A 142 7.62 -17.10 -19.14
C ASP A 142 7.99 -17.12 -17.65
N ILE A 143 6.98 -17.31 -16.79
CA ILE A 143 7.17 -17.27 -15.33
C ILE A 143 8.06 -18.42 -14.85
N LYS A 144 8.00 -19.62 -15.46
CA LYS A 144 8.83 -20.75 -15.02
C LYS A 144 10.30 -20.47 -15.34
N GLU A 145 10.57 -19.92 -16.51
CA GLU A 145 11.91 -19.52 -16.91
C GLU A 145 12.46 -18.39 -16.03
N LEU A 146 11.66 -17.34 -15.79
CA LEU A 146 12.03 -16.26 -14.85
C LEU A 146 12.36 -16.79 -13.46
N LYS A 147 11.55 -17.73 -12.93
CA LYS A 147 11.85 -18.37 -11.64
C LYS A 147 13.17 -19.13 -11.66
N LYS A 148 13.49 -19.83 -12.75
CA LYS A 148 14.75 -20.58 -12.86
C LYS A 148 15.95 -19.64 -12.79
N LEU A 149 15.90 -18.54 -13.54
CA LEU A 149 16.94 -17.50 -13.53
C LEU A 149 17.07 -16.84 -12.16
N VAL A 150 15.95 -16.38 -11.58
CA VAL A 150 15.94 -15.74 -10.25
C VAL A 150 16.46 -16.69 -9.17
N SER A 151 16.11 -17.98 -9.21
CA SER A 151 16.60 -18.95 -8.21
C SER A 151 18.12 -19.16 -8.33
N GLY A 152 18.66 -19.08 -9.55
CA GLY A 152 20.10 -19.15 -9.81
C GLY A 152 20.86 -17.93 -9.31
N TYR A 153 20.32 -16.72 -9.52
CA TYR A 153 20.97 -15.47 -9.11
C TYR A 153 20.72 -15.09 -7.65
N PHE A 154 19.51 -15.36 -7.15
CA PHE A 154 19.00 -14.91 -5.86
C PHE A 154 18.25 -16.04 -5.14
N PRO A 155 18.96 -17.04 -4.58
CA PRO A 155 18.33 -18.15 -3.86
C PRO A 155 17.61 -17.71 -2.57
N LYS A 156 17.96 -16.53 -2.03
CA LYS A 156 17.37 -15.93 -0.83
C LYS A 156 17.22 -14.42 -1.02
N PHE A 157 16.38 -13.80 -0.19
CA PHE A 157 16.29 -12.35 -0.11
C PHE A 157 17.59 -11.74 0.45
N THR A 158 18.03 -10.65 -0.17
CA THR A 158 19.19 -9.84 0.21
C THR A 158 18.79 -8.37 0.23
N ASP A 159 19.62 -7.51 0.80
CA ASP A 159 19.37 -6.06 0.84
C ASP A 159 19.25 -5.45 -0.57
N GLU A 160 19.95 -6.03 -1.55
CA GLU A 160 19.87 -5.66 -2.98
C GLU A 160 18.45 -5.85 -3.54
N ILE A 161 17.75 -6.93 -3.16
CA ILE A 161 16.45 -7.29 -3.74
C ILE A 161 15.24 -7.06 -2.82
N ASN A 162 15.48 -6.73 -1.54
CA ASN A 162 14.44 -6.39 -0.59
C ASN A 162 13.56 -5.20 -1.03
N PRO A 163 14.08 -4.12 -1.65
CA PRO A 163 13.24 -3.05 -2.17
C PRO A 163 12.19 -3.55 -3.19
N TYR A 164 12.57 -4.47 -4.08
CA TYR A 164 11.65 -5.07 -5.06
C TYR A 164 10.60 -5.96 -4.39
N ARG A 165 10.99 -6.69 -3.34
CA ARG A 165 10.08 -7.47 -2.51
C ARG A 165 9.03 -6.56 -1.86
N ASP A 166 9.46 -5.45 -1.26
CA ASP A 166 8.55 -4.52 -0.58
C ASP A 166 7.59 -3.85 -1.57
N ILE A 167 8.08 -3.44 -2.74
CA ILE A 167 7.23 -2.94 -3.83
C ILE A 167 6.17 -3.98 -4.20
N PHE A 168 6.57 -5.23 -4.39
CA PHE A 168 5.63 -6.29 -4.76
C PHE A 168 4.57 -6.54 -3.68
N LEU A 169 4.98 -6.66 -2.40
CA LEU A 169 4.05 -6.89 -1.30
C LEU A 169 3.10 -5.70 -1.06
N TYR A 170 3.59 -4.47 -1.24
CA TYR A 170 2.77 -3.25 -1.25
C TYR A 170 1.69 -3.31 -2.33
N ASN A 171 2.07 -3.66 -3.56
CA ASN A 171 1.10 -3.79 -4.65
C ASN A 171 0.04 -4.86 -4.33
N LEU A 172 0.40 -5.99 -3.71
CA LEU A 172 -0.59 -7.00 -3.30
C LEU A 172 -1.55 -6.48 -2.22
N ARG A 173 -1.03 -5.73 -1.24
CA ARG A 173 -1.85 -5.07 -0.21
C ARG A 173 -2.87 -4.13 -0.85
N GLU A 174 -2.43 -3.28 -1.77
CA GLU A 174 -3.32 -2.32 -2.46
C GLU A 174 -4.40 -3.00 -3.29
N LEU A 175 -4.03 -4.04 -4.04
CA LEU A 175 -4.99 -4.83 -4.81
C LEU A 175 -6.02 -5.48 -3.89
N CYS A 176 -5.58 -6.10 -2.80
CA CYS A 176 -6.47 -6.73 -1.83
C CYS A 176 -7.41 -5.72 -1.16
N PHE A 177 -6.87 -4.57 -0.73
CA PHE A 177 -7.65 -3.50 -0.11
C PHE A 177 -8.71 -2.97 -1.07
N SER A 178 -8.36 -2.68 -2.33
CA SER A 178 -9.33 -2.20 -3.32
C SER A 178 -10.48 -3.19 -3.53
N LEU A 179 -10.17 -4.48 -3.66
CA LEU A 179 -11.18 -5.52 -3.84
C LEU A 179 -12.08 -5.68 -2.61
N LEU A 180 -11.51 -5.67 -1.40
CA LEU A 180 -12.29 -5.73 -0.16
C LEU A 180 -13.15 -4.48 0.04
N LYS A 181 -12.63 -3.30 -0.34
CA LYS A 181 -13.35 -2.04 -0.29
C LYS A 181 -14.60 -2.08 -1.16
N ASP A 182 -14.47 -2.51 -2.41
CA ASP A 182 -15.60 -2.63 -3.33
C ASP A 182 -16.60 -3.68 -2.81
N PHE A 183 -16.11 -4.83 -2.34
CA PHE A 183 -16.94 -5.88 -1.74
C PHE A 183 -17.71 -5.43 -0.49
N TYR A 184 -17.12 -4.55 0.32
CA TYR A 184 -17.78 -3.95 1.48
C TYR A 184 -18.85 -2.94 1.08
N ASN A 185 -18.57 -2.09 0.10
CA ASN A 185 -19.54 -1.12 -0.39
C ASN A 185 -20.77 -1.82 -0.99
N ASP A 186 -20.58 -3.00 -1.59
CA ASP A 186 -21.66 -3.89 -2.06
C ASP A 186 -22.43 -4.61 -0.93
N LYS A 187 -22.06 -4.38 0.34
CA LYS A 187 -22.67 -4.98 1.54
C LYS A 187 -22.70 -6.51 1.52
N ASN A 188 -21.64 -7.13 1.00
CA ASN A 188 -21.64 -8.57 0.78
C ASN A 188 -21.54 -9.38 2.09
N GLU A 189 -22.37 -10.42 2.22
CA GLU A 189 -22.42 -11.29 3.40
C GLU A 189 -21.17 -12.17 3.57
N GLY A 190 -20.31 -12.28 2.56
CA GLY A 190 -19.05 -13.02 2.61
C GLY A 190 -18.12 -12.57 3.74
N PHE A 191 -18.27 -11.35 4.27
CA PHE A 191 -17.57 -10.92 5.47
C PHE A 191 -17.97 -11.72 6.72
N PHE A 192 -19.23 -12.11 6.87
CA PHE A 192 -19.68 -12.92 8.00
C PHE A 192 -19.16 -14.36 7.91
N HIS A 193 -19.14 -14.92 6.70
CA HIS A 193 -18.48 -16.22 6.48
C HIS A 193 -16.99 -16.15 6.81
N ALA A 194 -16.30 -15.10 6.34
CA ALA A 194 -14.89 -14.88 6.66
C ALA A 194 -14.69 -14.77 8.17
N TYR A 195 -15.54 -14.01 8.86
CA TYR A 195 -15.54 -13.89 10.31
C TYR A 195 -15.67 -15.26 10.98
N ASN A 196 -16.72 -16.02 10.68
CA ASN A 196 -16.97 -17.30 11.31
C ASN A 196 -15.82 -18.30 11.11
N VAL A 197 -15.29 -18.37 9.89
CA VAL A 197 -14.21 -19.30 9.55
C VAL A 197 -12.87 -18.86 10.16
N PHE A 198 -12.50 -17.58 10.05
CA PHE A 198 -11.21 -17.12 10.56
C PHE A 198 -11.16 -17.12 12.07
N PHE A 199 -12.27 -16.77 12.73
CA PHE A 199 -12.36 -16.72 14.18
C PHE A 199 -12.83 -18.04 14.82
N MET A 200 -13.19 -19.05 14.01
CA MET A 200 -13.65 -20.37 14.47
C MET A 200 -14.80 -20.23 15.47
N THR A 201 -15.80 -19.42 15.14
CA THR A 201 -16.89 -19.06 16.05
C THR A 201 -17.82 -20.21 16.42
N GLU A 202 -17.80 -21.28 15.64
CA GLU A 202 -18.52 -22.53 15.90
C GLU A 202 -17.79 -23.45 16.90
N ASP A 203 -16.52 -23.17 17.22
CA ASP A 203 -15.72 -23.98 18.16
C ASP A 203 -15.44 -23.24 19.47
N VAL A 204 -15.02 -24.00 20.49
CA VAL A 204 -14.48 -23.44 21.74
C VAL A 204 -13.01 -23.12 21.54
N ASN A 205 -12.66 -21.83 21.54
CA ASN A 205 -11.28 -21.37 21.40
C ASN A 205 -10.71 -21.00 22.77
N ILE A 206 -9.71 -21.75 23.25
CA ILE A 206 -9.09 -21.51 24.56
C ILE A 206 -7.69 -20.96 24.34
N VAL A 207 -7.42 -19.80 24.96
CA VAL A 207 -6.15 -19.09 24.85
C VAL A 207 -5.42 -19.15 26.18
N THR A 208 -4.27 -19.81 26.16
CA THR A 208 -3.34 -19.89 27.28
C THR A 208 -2.21 -18.91 27.04
N SER A 209 -2.23 -17.79 27.78
CA SER A 209 -1.20 -16.76 27.71
C SER A 209 -0.14 -16.95 28.78
N TYR A 210 1.14 -16.87 28.41
CA TYR A 210 2.27 -17.04 29.34
C TYR A 210 3.29 -15.90 29.27
N GLY A 211 3.80 -15.48 30.43
CA GLY A 211 4.75 -14.39 30.56
C GLY A 211 6.21 -14.84 30.75
N LYS A 212 6.98 -14.02 31.48
CA LYS A 212 8.41 -14.28 31.72
C LYS A 212 8.63 -15.31 32.84
N THR A 213 7.70 -15.41 33.79
CA THR A 213 7.80 -16.34 34.94
C THR A 213 6.79 -17.47 34.80
N GLN A 214 7.05 -18.60 35.45
CA GLN A 214 6.19 -19.79 35.38
C GLN A 214 4.80 -19.57 36.01
N ASN A 215 4.65 -18.58 36.89
CA ASN A 215 3.37 -18.23 37.52
C ASN A 215 2.54 -17.25 36.70
N ASP A 216 3.16 -16.61 35.69
CA ASP A 216 2.53 -15.59 34.87
C ASP A 216 1.72 -16.22 33.73
N VAL A 217 0.71 -17.02 34.08
CA VAL A 217 -0.15 -17.77 33.16
C VAL A 217 -1.60 -17.35 33.36
N ASN A 218 -2.27 -16.95 32.27
CA ASN A 218 -3.72 -16.69 32.23
C ASN A 218 -4.37 -17.55 31.14
N VAL A 219 -5.54 -18.12 31.44
CA VAL A 219 -6.32 -18.92 30.50
C VAL A 219 -7.70 -18.29 30.36
N GLU A 220 -8.14 -18.07 29.13
CA GLU A 220 -9.44 -17.48 28.82
C GLU A 220 -10.03 -18.12 27.56
N GLN A 221 -11.35 -18.11 27.46
CA GLN A 221 -12.06 -18.41 26.22
C GLN A 221 -12.02 -17.18 25.32
N PHE A 222 -11.54 -17.34 24.09
CA PHE A 222 -11.64 -16.33 23.06
C PHE A 222 -13.01 -16.42 22.39
N ASN A 223 -13.90 -15.50 22.76
CA ASN A 223 -15.24 -15.37 22.19
C ASN A 223 -15.41 -13.97 21.56
N PRO A 224 -15.27 -13.84 20.23
CA PRO A 224 -15.28 -12.55 19.55
C PRO A 224 -16.69 -11.96 19.34
N GLY A 225 -17.76 -12.60 19.84
CA GLY A 225 -19.14 -12.12 19.75
C GLY A 225 -19.82 -12.40 18.41
N THR A 226 -20.78 -11.57 18.03
CA THR A 226 -21.46 -11.62 16.73
C THR A 226 -21.54 -10.21 16.16
N PRO A 227 -20.71 -9.86 15.17
CA PRO A 227 -20.65 -8.50 14.64
C PRO A 227 -21.88 -8.21 13.80
N GLN A 228 -22.32 -6.96 13.80
CA GLN A 228 -23.21 -6.42 12.77
C GLN A 228 -22.39 -5.91 11.59
N PHE A 229 -23.02 -5.75 10.42
CA PHE A 229 -22.30 -5.22 9.24
C PHE A 229 -21.75 -3.81 9.49
N SER A 230 -22.47 -2.99 10.28
CA SER A 230 -22.02 -1.66 10.73
C SER A 230 -20.72 -1.67 11.52
N ASP A 231 -20.39 -2.82 12.12
CA ASP A 231 -19.21 -2.98 12.97
C ASP A 231 -17.99 -3.38 12.17
N ILE A 232 -18.17 -3.65 10.86
CA ILE A 232 -17.11 -4.05 9.96
C ILE A 232 -16.37 -2.80 9.49
N GLN A 233 -15.05 -2.80 9.67
CA GLN A 233 -14.17 -1.73 9.17
C GLN A 233 -12.95 -2.32 8.48
N ILE A 234 -12.69 -1.89 7.24
CA ILE A 234 -11.49 -2.27 6.50
C ILE A 234 -10.41 -1.21 6.72
N TYR A 235 -9.17 -1.65 6.90
CA TYR A 235 -8.03 -0.76 7.07
C TYR A 235 -6.74 -1.33 6.46
N LYS A 236 -5.75 -0.47 6.27
CA LYS A 236 -4.39 -0.84 5.87
C LYS A 236 -3.45 -0.70 7.08
N SER A 237 -2.39 -1.50 7.13
CA SER A 237 -1.33 -1.34 8.14
C SER A 237 0.02 -1.77 7.60
N GLY A 238 0.99 -0.86 7.61
CA GLY A 238 2.31 -1.09 7.03
C GLY A 238 2.25 -1.50 5.55
N LYS A 239 3.40 -1.91 5.00
CA LYS A 239 3.56 -2.14 3.55
C LYS A 239 2.90 -3.39 2.99
N ASN A 240 2.31 -4.26 3.80
CA ASN A 240 1.92 -5.60 3.33
C ASN A 240 0.69 -6.20 4.04
N THR A 241 -0.03 -5.43 4.85
CA THR A 241 -1.16 -5.95 5.63
C THR A 241 -2.45 -5.20 5.32
N VAL A 242 -3.51 -5.97 5.07
CA VAL A 242 -4.89 -5.47 5.08
C VAL A 242 -5.58 -6.02 6.32
N GLY A 243 -6.35 -5.19 7.00
CA GLY A 243 -7.08 -5.54 8.19
C GLY A 243 -8.59 -5.40 8.02
N ILE A 244 -9.35 -6.22 8.73
CA ILE A 244 -10.80 -6.17 8.83
C ILE A 244 -11.17 -6.25 10.30
N LYS A 245 -11.74 -5.19 10.84
CA LYS A 245 -12.32 -5.13 12.17
C LYS A 245 -13.74 -5.68 12.10
N TYR A 246 -14.14 -6.42 13.14
CA TYR A 246 -15.47 -6.96 13.36
C TYR A 246 -15.83 -6.67 14.82
N GLY A 247 -16.48 -5.54 15.09
CA GLY A 247 -16.76 -5.12 16.48
C GLY A 247 -15.46 -4.87 17.24
N GLU A 248 -15.17 -5.64 18.29
CA GLU A 248 -13.99 -5.44 19.14
C GLU A 248 -12.74 -6.18 18.67
N VAL A 249 -12.89 -7.12 17.72
CA VAL A 249 -11.78 -7.93 17.22
C VAL A 249 -11.38 -7.51 15.82
N ALA A 250 -10.11 -7.73 15.45
CA ALA A 250 -9.65 -7.49 14.09
C ALA A 250 -8.89 -8.69 13.53
N LEU A 251 -9.15 -8.99 12.27
CA LEU A 251 -8.40 -9.93 11.46
C LEU A 251 -7.39 -9.14 10.62
N THR A 252 -6.13 -9.53 10.68
CA THR A 252 -5.08 -8.99 9.82
C THR A 252 -4.60 -10.05 8.83
N LEU A 253 -4.51 -9.68 7.56
CA LEU A 253 -4.05 -10.50 6.45
C LEU A 253 -2.75 -9.91 5.90
N ARG A 254 -1.62 -10.48 6.33
CA ARG A 254 -0.30 -10.00 5.92
C ARG A 254 0.29 -10.84 4.79
N PHE A 255 0.54 -10.21 3.65
CA PHE A 255 1.25 -10.85 2.53
C PHE A 255 2.72 -11.10 2.86
N LYS A 256 3.17 -12.34 2.65
CA LYS A 256 4.58 -12.70 2.78
C LYS A 256 4.97 -13.82 1.81
N PHE A 257 6.23 -13.80 1.40
CA PHE A 257 6.86 -14.96 0.79
C PHE A 257 7.04 -16.07 1.83
N GLU A 258 7.00 -17.32 1.39
CA GLU A 258 7.23 -18.46 2.28
C GLU A 258 8.68 -18.56 2.74
N SER A 259 9.64 -18.39 1.81
CA SER A 259 11.05 -18.62 2.12
C SER A 259 12.02 -17.89 1.19
N SER A 260 11.70 -17.74 -0.10
CA SER A 260 12.61 -17.23 -1.13
C SER A 260 11.89 -16.35 -2.16
N PRO A 261 12.62 -15.62 -3.03
CA PRO A 261 12.02 -14.79 -4.09
C PRO A 261 11.11 -15.54 -5.06
N THR A 262 11.34 -16.84 -5.27
CA THR A 262 10.56 -17.67 -6.20
C THR A 262 9.48 -18.51 -5.51
N SER A 263 9.43 -18.43 -4.18
CA SER A 263 8.44 -19.13 -3.37
C SER A 263 7.04 -18.54 -3.52
N SER A 264 6.04 -19.34 -3.13
CA SER A 264 4.64 -18.92 -3.10
C SER A 264 4.42 -17.76 -2.12
N ILE A 265 3.31 -17.05 -2.31
CA ILE A 265 2.86 -16.00 -1.39
C ILE A 265 1.78 -16.58 -0.48
N LYS A 266 2.01 -16.45 0.83
CA LYS A 266 1.04 -16.80 1.87
C LYS A 266 0.51 -15.53 2.53
N LEU A 267 -0.70 -15.64 3.05
CA LEU A 267 -1.27 -14.67 3.97
C LEU A 267 -1.01 -15.16 5.39
N ALA A 268 -0.28 -14.38 6.17
CA ALA A 268 -0.20 -14.59 7.60
C ALA A 268 -1.45 -13.96 8.23
N ALA A 269 -2.37 -14.80 8.69
CA ALA A 269 -3.55 -14.36 9.39
C ALA A 269 -3.22 -14.20 10.89
N SER A 270 -3.63 -13.09 11.49
CA SER A 270 -3.52 -12.92 12.93
C SER A 270 -4.66 -12.07 13.48
N TYR A 271 -5.01 -12.31 14.73
CA TYR A 271 -5.92 -11.43 15.45
C TYR A 271 -5.12 -10.25 15.99
N ASP A 272 -5.68 -9.06 15.86
CA ASP A 272 -5.10 -7.83 16.37
C ASP A 272 -6.09 -7.14 17.30
N LYS A 273 -5.56 -6.43 18.28
CA LYS A 273 -6.36 -5.45 19.03
C LYS A 273 -6.35 -4.17 18.22
N PHE A 274 -7.53 -3.61 18.01
CA PHE A 274 -7.62 -2.35 17.30
C PHE A 274 -7.24 -1.21 18.24
N LEU A 275 -6.47 -0.25 17.73
CA LEU A 275 -6.09 0.92 18.51
C LEU A 275 -7.33 1.72 18.87
N ASP A 276 -7.50 2.03 20.15
CA ASP A 276 -8.51 2.98 20.57
C ASP A 276 -8.16 4.41 20.12
N GLU A 277 -9.09 5.35 20.30
CA GLU A 277 -8.87 6.74 19.90
C GLU A 277 -7.68 7.36 20.64
N SER A 278 -7.53 7.10 21.95
CA SER A 278 -6.43 7.63 22.76
C SER A 278 -5.05 7.10 22.29
N GLU A 279 -4.98 5.84 21.87
CA GLU A 279 -3.76 5.24 21.33
C GLU A 279 -3.40 5.87 19.97
N LYS A 280 -4.39 6.15 19.12
CA LYS A 280 -4.17 6.85 17.85
C LYS A 280 -3.68 8.27 18.08
N GLU A 281 -4.32 9.02 18.98
CA GLU A 281 -3.89 10.36 19.36
C GLU A 281 -2.46 10.37 19.87
N LYS A 282 -2.09 9.39 20.70
CA LYS A 282 -0.71 9.24 21.20
C LYS A 282 0.29 9.00 20.07
N ILE A 283 -0.01 8.07 19.15
CA ILE A 283 0.86 7.79 18.00
C ILE A 283 1.02 9.04 17.12
N ASN A 284 -0.07 9.75 16.85
CA ASN A 284 -0.07 10.98 16.06
C ASN A 284 0.73 12.08 16.75
N PHE A 285 0.57 12.23 18.06
CA PHE A 285 1.32 13.17 18.89
C PHE A 285 2.82 12.87 18.90
N ASP A 286 3.21 11.60 18.99
CA ASP A 286 4.62 11.19 18.92
C ASP A 286 5.22 11.49 17.54
N THR A 287 4.49 11.25 16.45
CA THR A 287 4.91 11.64 15.09
C THR A 287 5.08 13.16 14.98
N ILE A 288 4.11 13.94 15.49
CA ILE A 288 4.16 15.42 15.52
C ILE A 288 5.41 15.90 16.26
N LYS A 289 5.70 15.35 17.44
CA LYS A 289 6.89 15.70 18.23
C LYS A 289 8.20 15.41 17.48
N LYS A 290 8.31 14.23 16.86
CA LYS A 290 9.49 13.86 16.05
C LYS A 290 9.68 14.83 14.88
N MET A 291 8.59 15.19 14.19
CA MET A 291 8.63 16.17 13.10
C MET A 291 9.07 17.56 13.57
N GLN A 292 8.52 18.05 14.69
CA GLN A 292 8.92 19.32 15.29
C GLN A 292 10.40 19.33 15.69
N TYR A 293 10.89 18.23 16.26
CA TYR A 293 12.30 18.09 16.58
C TYR A 293 13.19 18.22 15.32
N LEU A 294 12.84 17.54 14.23
CA LEU A 294 13.60 17.63 12.97
C LEU A 294 13.58 19.05 12.38
N LEU A 295 12.45 19.74 12.43
CA LEU A 295 12.33 21.13 11.96
C LEU A 295 13.20 22.08 12.80
N ASN A 296 13.21 21.91 14.12
CA ASN A 296 13.97 22.75 15.04
C ASN A 296 15.48 22.45 15.04
N THR A 297 15.88 21.23 14.67
CA THR A 297 17.29 20.78 14.64
C THR A 297 17.87 20.71 13.24
N HIS A 298 17.26 21.40 12.28
CA HIS A 298 17.64 21.36 10.87
C HIS A 298 19.13 21.68 10.64
N GLN A 299 19.81 20.77 9.94
CA GLN A 299 21.22 20.89 9.54
C GLN A 299 21.35 20.91 8.02
N TYR A 300 21.59 22.09 7.45
CA TYR A 300 21.75 22.26 6.02
C TYR A 300 23.13 21.81 5.53
N SER A 301 23.16 20.86 4.59
CA SER A 301 24.35 20.49 3.84
C SER A 301 24.51 21.49 2.68
N GLN A 302 25.62 22.22 2.60
CA GLN A 302 25.86 23.31 1.64
C GLN A 302 25.99 22.84 0.18
N ASN A 303 24.90 22.32 -0.39
CA ASN A 303 24.76 21.96 -1.80
C ASN A 303 23.54 22.70 -2.39
N SER A 304 23.53 22.97 -3.69
CA SER A 304 22.41 23.65 -4.35
C SER A 304 21.07 22.95 -4.07
N ASN A 305 20.03 23.72 -3.68
CA ASN A 305 18.68 23.22 -3.40
C ASN A 305 18.21 22.20 -4.45
N SER A 306 17.86 21.00 -4.01
CA SER A 306 17.25 20.00 -4.86
C SER A 306 15.74 20.25 -4.92
N SER A 307 15.20 20.54 -6.12
CA SER A 307 13.74 20.68 -6.32
C SER A 307 12.98 19.44 -5.84
N ASN A 308 13.59 18.26 -5.92
CA ASN A 308 13.01 17.02 -5.40
C ASN A 308 12.92 17.04 -3.87
N ALA A 309 13.95 17.56 -3.19
CA ALA A 309 13.96 17.66 -1.73
C ALA A 309 12.87 18.61 -1.20
N ILE A 310 12.61 19.72 -1.91
CA ILE A 310 11.49 20.63 -1.59
C ILE A 310 10.16 19.87 -1.68
N GLY A 311 9.93 19.11 -2.75
CA GLY A 311 8.72 18.28 -2.91
C GLY A 311 8.57 17.25 -1.80
N LYS A 312 9.63 16.52 -1.45
CA LYS A 312 9.58 15.51 -0.37
C LYS A 312 9.40 16.11 1.02
N CYS A 313 9.98 17.27 1.30
CA CYS A 313 9.69 18.00 2.54
C CYS A 313 8.23 18.48 2.56
N HIS A 314 7.69 18.95 1.43
CA HIS A 314 6.28 19.37 1.31
C HIS A 314 5.31 18.22 1.59
N GLU A 315 5.57 17.04 1.06
CA GLU A 315 4.79 15.82 1.34
C GLU A 315 4.76 15.50 2.85
N ALA A 316 5.92 15.46 3.50
CA ALA A 316 6.03 15.18 4.93
C ALA A 316 5.37 16.27 5.80
N ILE A 317 5.58 17.55 5.48
CA ILE A 317 4.96 18.67 6.21
C ILE A 317 3.44 18.67 6.03
N THR A 318 2.94 18.34 4.84
CA THR A 318 1.51 18.20 4.59
C THR A 318 0.91 17.12 5.49
N TYR A 319 1.53 15.94 5.52
CA TYR A 319 1.11 14.85 6.39
C TYR A 319 1.09 15.26 7.86
N PHE A 320 2.14 15.96 8.33
CA PHE A 320 2.20 16.54 9.67
C PHE A 320 1.00 17.44 9.99
N TYR A 321 0.61 18.35 9.10
CA TYR A 321 -0.54 19.21 9.33
C TYR A 321 -1.86 18.44 9.33
N PHE A 322 -2.00 17.39 8.54
CA PHE A 322 -3.16 16.49 8.63
C PHE A 322 -3.27 15.83 10.01
N LEU A 323 -2.16 15.37 10.59
CA LEU A 323 -2.17 14.79 11.94
C LEU A 323 -2.58 15.82 13.00
N LYS A 324 -2.17 17.09 12.85
CA LYS A 324 -2.57 18.17 13.76
C LYS A 324 -4.06 18.48 13.69
N GLU A 325 -4.62 18.49 12.47
CA GLU A 325 -6.03 18.79 12.26
C GLU A 325 -6.94 17.61 12.62
N PHE A 326 -6.47 16.38 12.39
CA PHE A 326 -7.22 15.15 12.61
C PHE A 326 -6.48 14.24 13.62
N PRO A 327 -6.52 14.55 14.92
CA PRO A 327 -5.73 13.83 15.94
C PRO A 327 -6.10 12.35 16.05
N ASN A 328 -7.29 11.95 15.62
CA ASN A 328 -7.80 10.57 15.64
C ASN A 328 -7.60 9.78 14.34
N VAL A 329 -6.96 10.36 13.32
CA VAL A 329 -6.72 9.66 12.05
C VAL A 329 -5.75 8.50 12.25
N SER A 330 -6.02 7.34 11.64
CA SER A 330 -5.08 6.23 11.67
C SER A 330 -3.97 6.42 10.64
N GLN A 331 -2.71 6.34 11.07
CA GLN A 331 -1.55 6.34 10.18
C GLN A 331 -1.33 4.91 9.64
N VAL A 332 -1.26 4.75 8.32
CA VAL A 332 -0.92 3.43 7.72
C VAL A 332 0.54 3.07 8.02
N GLU A 333 1.44 4.05 7.95
CA GLU A 333 2.89 3.91 8.23
C GLU A 333 3.39 5.05 9.13
N PRO A 334 3.31 4.90 10.48
CA PRO A 334 3.58 5.99 11.42
C PRO A 334 4.97 6.64 11.35
N ASP A 335 5.99 5.89 10.91
CA ASP A 335 7.37 6.38 10.82
C ASP A 335 7.71 7.01 9.46
N GLU A 336 6.90 6.79 8.42
CA GLU A 336 7.27 7.15 7.05
C GLU A 336 7.39 8.66 6.84
N CYS A 337 6.47 9.44 7.43
CA CYS A 337 6.53 10.90 7.43
C CYS A 337 7.85 11.43 8.02
N VAL A 338 8.27 10.88 9.16
CA VAL A 338 9.49 11.29 9.88
C VAL A 338 10.73 10.88 9.08
N GLN A 339 10.75 9.66 8.54
CA GLN A 339 11.85 9.15 7.72
C GLN A 339 12.01 9.96 6.42
N LEU A 340 10.90 10.31 5.77
CA LEU A 340 10.91 11.13 4.56
C LEU A 340 11.51 12.50 4.84
N MET A 341 11.04 13.16 5.91
CA MET A 341 11.59 14.45 6.34
C MET A 341 13.09 14.35 6.64
N GLY A 342 13.50 13.41 7.49
CA GLY A 342 14.90 13.23 7.89
C GLY A 342 15.86 12.92 6.73
N LYS A 343 15.36 12.33 5.63
CA LYS A 343 16.15 12.03 4.43
C LYS A 343 16.42 13.25 3.55
N TYR A 344 15.49 14.20 3.48
CA TYR A 344 15.54 15.29 2.49
C TYR A 344 15.73 16.69 3.08
N TYR A 345 15.39 16.91 4.36
CA TYR A 345 15.42 18.25 4.96
C TYR A 345 16.78 18.96 4.87
N SER A 346 17.90 18.24 5.06
CA SER A 346 19.26 18.79 4.99
C SER A 346 19.68 19.28 3.60
N LEU A 347 18.89 18.98 2.56
CA LEU A 347 19.11 19.41 1.17
C LEU A 347 18.27 20.65 0.80
N VAL A 348 17.56 21.24 1.77
CA VAL A 348 16.72 22.43 1.59
C VAL A 348 17.27 23.55 2.46
N LYS A 349 17.49 24.72 1.88
CA LYS A 349 17.94 25.90 2.64
C LYS A 349 16.97 26.22 3.80
N PRO A 350 17.47 26.64 4.98
CA PRO A 350 16.62 26.95 6.13
C PRO A 350 15.48 27.93 5.82
N GLU A 351 15.76 29.00 5.09
CA GLU A 351 14.77 30.02 4.68
C GLU A 351 13.65 29.45 3.79
N VAL A 352 13.96 28.49 2.93
CA VAL A 352 12.98 27.83 2.05
C VAL A 352 12.16 26.83 2.87
N LEU A 353 12.81 26.10 3.77
CA LEU A 353 12.15 25.13 4.63
C LEU A 353 11.15 25.79 5.58
N GLU A 354 11.52 26.94 6.16
CA GLU A 354 10.64 27.74 7.02
C GLU A 354 9.42 28.26 6.25
N LYS A 355 9.63 28.85 5.06
CA LYS A 355 8.55 29.29 4.17
C LYS A 355 7.62 28.14 3.79
N LEU A 356 8.19 26.98 3.48
CA LEU A 356 7.44 25.77 3.15
C LEU A 356 6.60 25.30 4.35
N TYR A 357 7.21 25.22 5.54
CA TYR A 357 6.54 24.83 6.77
C TYR A 357 5.36 25.75 7.10
N ASN A 358 5.57 27.07 7.05
CA ASN A 358 4.53 28.04 7.34
C ASN A 358 3.41 27.99 6.30
N SER A 359 3.76 27.95 5.02
CA SER A 359 2.76 27.99 3.92
C SER A 359 1.93 26.72 3.80
N THR A 360 2.51 25.56 4.09
CA THR A 360 1.81 24.27 4.00
C THR A 360 0.68 24.15 5.03
N SER A 361 0.71 24.95 6.11
CA SER A 361 -0.39 25.02 7.08
C SER A 361 -1.74 25.38 6.44
N THR A 362 -1.72 26.13 5.33
CA THR A 362 -2.91 26.54 4.58
C THR A 362 -3.49 25.43 3.70
N LEU A 363 -2.78 24.33 3.47
CA LEU A 363 -3.19 23.29 2.53
C LEU A 363 -4.35 22.42 3.07
N VAL A 364 -4.28 22.02 4.35
CA VAL A 364 -5.29 21.13 4.96
C VAL A 364 -6.70 21.74 4.94
N PRO A 365 -6.90 23.03 5.30
CA PRO A 365 -8.20 23.68 5.16
C PRO A 365 -8.76 23.63 3.73
N VAL A 366 -7.94 23.90 2.73
CA VAL A 366 -8.36 23.94 1.32
C VAL A 366 -8.70 22.54 0.80
N VAL A 367 -7.94 21.50 1.20
CA VAL A 367 -8.29 20.11 0.89
C VAL A 367 -9.59 19.71 1.57
N ARG A 368 -9.78 20.07 2.84
CA ARG A 368 -11.03 19.77 3.57
C ARG A 368 -12.24 20.42 2.92
N GLU A 369 -12.13 21.68 2.52
CA GLU A 369 -13.19 22.38 1.81
C GLU A 369 -13.52 21.66 0.49
N LYS A 370 -12.51 21.24 -0.27
CA LYS A 370 -12.72 20.53 -1.53
C LYS A 370 -13.41 19.18 -1.32
N LEU A 371 -13.02 18.42 -0.29
CA LEU A 371 -13.69 17.18 0.09
C LEU A 371 -15.15 17.42 0.52
N HIS A 372 -15.41 18.53 1.21
CA HIS A 372 -16.77 18.91 1.61
C HIS A 372 -17.63 19.26 0.40
N GLN A 373 -17.09 20.00 -0.58
CA GLN A 373 -17.78 20.27 -1.84
C GLN A 373 -18.11 18.99 -2.62
N LYS A 374 -17.22 17.99 -2.57
CA LYS A 374 -17.36 16.73 -3.32
C LYS A 374 -18.33 15.75 -2.67
N TYR A 375 -18.27 15.60 -1.35
CA TYR A 375 -18.97 14.52 -0.62
C TYR A 375 -20.05 15.02 0.34
N SER A 376 -20.14 16.33 0.58
CA SER A 376 -20.95 16.96 1.64
C SER A 376 -20.51 16.52 3.05
N THR A 377 -20.67 15.25 3.41
CA THR A 377 -20.26 14.70 4.71
C THR A 377 -19.29 13.55 4.51
N PHE A 378 -18.16 13.59 5.23
CA PHE A 378 -17.15 12.55 5.18
C PHE A 378 -16.43 12.42 6.52
N GLN A 379 -15.84 11.25 6.75
CA GLN A 379 -14.89 11.02 7.84
C GLN A 379 -13.57 10.50 7.27
N ILE A 380 -12.45 11.10 7.67
CA ILE A 380 -11.12 10.57 7.35
C ILE A 380 -10.79 9.45 8.34
N LYS A 381 -10.67 8.21 7.84
CA LYS A 381 -10.32 7.04 8.66
C LYS A 381 -8.82 6.84 8.76
N SER A 382 -8.12 6.98 7.64
CA SER A 382 -6.67 6.83 7.63
C SER A 382 -5.97 7.69 6.60
N ILE A 383 -4.67 7.85 6.81
CA ILE A 383 -3.75 8.64 5.98
C ILE A 383 -2.50 7.82 5.67
N GLU A 384 -1.99 7.95 4.45
CA GLU A 384 -0.82 7.24 3.95
C GLU A 384 -0.03 8.12 2.97
N LEU A 385 1.30 8.20 3.14
CA LEU A 385 2.18 8.70 2.08
C LEU A 385 2.39 7.57 1.07
N VAL A 386 2.42 7.89 -0.22
CA VAL A 386 2.66 6.91 -1.27
C VAL A 386 4.06 7.11 -1.84
N PRO A 387 5.03 6.25 -1.49
CA PRO A 387 6.36 6.33 -2.06
C PRO A 387 6.38 6.16 -3.58
N GLU A 388 7.13 7.02 -4.26
CA GLU A 388 7.35 6.95 -5.71
C GLU A 388 7.82 5.56 -6.18
N SER A 389 8.61 4.86 -5.36
CA SER A 389 9.08 3.52 -5.69
C SER A 389 7.95 2.49 -5.85
N TYR A 390 6.79 2.74 -5.25
CA TYR A 390 5.64 1.84 -5.28
C TYR A 390 4.69 2.08 -6.45
N ILE A 391 4.78 3.26 -7.09
CA ILE A 391 3.96 3.67 -8.22
C ILE A 391 4.47 2.99 -9.50
N ASN A 392 3.87 1.85 -9.86
CA ASN A 392 4.12 1.19 -11.15
C ASN A 392 3.28 1.80 -12.29
N ASP A 393 2.08 2.30 -11.98
CA ASP A 393 1.24 2.99 -12.95
C ASP A 393 1.70 4.44 -13.07
N ARG A 394 2.26 4.81 -14.22
CA ARG A 394 2.69 6.18 -14.51
C ARG A 394 1.51 7.17 -14.55
N LEU A 395 0.27 6.66 -14.56
CA LEU A 395 -0.93 7.48 -14.49
C LEU A 395 -1.32 7.89 -13.08
N ASP A 396 -0.92 7.11 -12.08
CA ASP A 396 -1.16 7.40 -10.66
C ASP A 396 -0.11 8.39 -10.16
N THR A 397 -0.58 9.54 -9.67
CA THR A 397 0.25 10.65 -9.18
C THR A 397 -0.08 11.02 -7.74
N GLY A 398 -0.82 10.17 -7.03
CA GLY A 398 -1.11 10.40 -5.62
C GLY A 398 0.16 10.31 -4.80
N ASP A 399 0.56 11.41 -4.18
CA ASP A 399 1.67 11.48 -3.22
C ASP A 399 1.16 11.17 -1.79
N LEU A 400 -0.12 11.45 -1.55
CA LEU A 400 -0.85 11.20 -0.31
C LEU A 400 -2.17 10.47 -0.63
N GLN A 401 -2.54 9.49 0.19
CA GLN A 401 -3.86 8.85 0.14
C GLN A 401 -4.62 9.06 1.44
N LEU A 402 -5.91 9.41 1.30
CA LEU A 402 -6.87 9.43 2.38
C LEU A 402 -7.89 8.32 2.17
N ILE A 403 -8.16 7.54 3.22
CA ILE A 403 -9.28 6.59 3.23
C ILE A 403 -10.43 7.28 3.94
N LEU A 404 -11.52 7.49 3.21
CA LEU A 404 -12.71 8.22 3.65
C LEU A 404 -13.87 7.24 3.85
N ILE A 405 -14.74 7.58 4.80
CA ILE A 405 -16.12 7.08 4.83
C ILE A 405 -17.04 8.18 4.35
N VAL A 406 -17.78 7.91 3.29
CA VAL A 406 -18.80 8.79 2.70
C VAL A 406 -20.07 7.97 2.57
N ASN A 407 -21.17 8.41 3.18
CA ASN A 407 -22.45 7.68 3.14
C ASN A 407 -22.35 6.18 3.52
N LYS A 408 -21.49 5.86 4.51
CA LYS A 408 -21.16 4.48 4.96
C LYS A 408 -20.38 3.63 3.95
N GLU A 409 -19.87 4.22 2.88
CA GLU A 409 -19.00 3.56 1.91
C GLU A 409 -17.56 4.02 2.06
N TYR A 410 -16.63 3.12 1.77
CA TYR A 410 -15.22 3.45 1.70
C TYR A 410 -14.85 4.06 0.35
N ILE A 411 -14.17 5.21 0.40
CA ILE A 411 -13.59 5.88 -0.75
C ILE A 411 -12.10 6.11 -0.49
N VAL A 412 -11.26 5.88 -1.51
CA VAL A 412 -9.85 6.24 -1.48
C VAL A 412 -9.68 7.51 -2.30
N GLU A 413 -9.24 8.59 -1.64
CA GLU A 413 -8.91 9.84 -2.29
C GLU A 413 -7.39 9.96 -2.42
N SER A 414 -6.90 9.91 -3.65
CA SER A 414 -5.49 10.16 -3.97
C SER A 414 -5.26 11.65 -4.22
N ILE A 415 -4.25 12.21 -3.55
CA ILE A 415 -3.89 13.62 -3.62
C ILE A 415 -2.46 13.74 -4.14
N SER A 416 -2.29 14.44 -5.27
CA SER A 416 -0.98 14.84 -5.75
C SER A 416 -0.57 16.16 -5.09
N LEU A 417 0.57 16.14 -4.41
CA LEU A 417 1.10 17.28 -3.68
C LEU A 417 2.13 18.00 -4.55
N LYS A 418 2.02 19.33 -4.62
CA LYS A 418 2.95 20.17 -5.40
C LYS A 418 3.37 21.38 -4.59
N ALA A 419 4.67 21.65 -4.56
CA ALA A 419 5.24 22.87 -3.99
C ALA A 419 5.75 23.77 -5.12
N LEU A 420 5.27 25.00 -5.17
CA LEU A 420 5.73 26.05 -6.08
C LEU A 420 6.24 27.25 -5.28
N ALA A 421 7.21 27.98 -5.81
CA ALA A 421 7.60 29.25 -5.21
C ALA A 421 6.44 30.25 -5.25
N LYS A 422 5.85 30.45 -6.43
CA LYS A 422 4.83 31.47 -6.72
C LYS A 422 3.66 30.88 -7.53
N LYS A 423 2.45 31.44 -7.38
CA LYS A 423 1.22 30.96 -8.02
C LYS A 423 1.27 30.87 -9.54
N ASN A 424 1.91 31.85 -10.20
CA ASN A 424 1.97 31.90 -11.66
C ASN A 424 3.03 30.96 -12.28
N SER A 425 3.69 30.14 -11.45
CA SER A 425 4.66 29.16 -11.92
C SER A 425 3.96 28.01 -12.64
N LYS A 426 4.66 27.42 -13.62
CA LYS A 426 4.18 26.20 -14.28
C LYS A 426 4.36 25.00 -13.35
N ILE A 427 3.32 24.19 -13.25
CA ILE A 427 3.32 22.92 -12.51
C ILE A 427 3.75 21.82 -13.47
N THR A 428 4.81 21.10 -13.12
CA THR A 428 5.12 19.86 -13.82
C THR A 428 4.11 18.79 -13.39
N THR A 429 3.27 18.34 -14.31
CA THR A 429 2.28 17.28 -14.06
C THR A 429 2.93 15.91 -14.22
N LYS A 430 3.64 15.68 -15.34
CA LYS A 430 4.33 14.41 -15.65
C LYS A 430 5.60 14.61 -16.47
N ASN A 431 6.46 13.60 -16.49
CA ASN A 431 7.64 13.54 -17.34
C ASN A 431 7.65 12.29 -18.26
N PRO A 432 6.71 12.15 -19.20
CA PRO A 432 6.63 10.95 -20.04
C PRO A 432 7.84 10.83 -20.97
N GLY A 433 8.24 9.60 -21.28
CA GLY A 433 9.26 9.34 -22.30
C GLY A 433 8.70 9.63 -23.69
N ILE A 434 9.52 10.20 -24.58
CA ILE A 434 9.08 10.58 -25.93
C ILE A 434 8.55 9.37 -26.72
N GLY A 435 9.13 8.19 -26.54
CA GLY A 435 8.67 6.96 -27.21
C GLY A 435 7.31 6.46 -26.71
N THR A 436 6.90 6.85 -25.50
CA THR A 436 5.66 6.36 -24.86
C THR A 436 4.50 7.34 -24.94
N ILE A 437 4.75 8.64 -25.21
CA ILE A 437 3.71 9.67 -25.19
C ILE A 437 2.61 9.43 -26.22
N LEU A 438 2.95 8.91 -27.40
CA LEU A 438 1.95 8.64 -28.44
C LEU A 438 1.28 7.27 -28.28
N GLY A 439 1.79 6.43 -27.36
CA GLY A 439 1.30 5.08 -27.16
C GLY A 439 -0.03 5.00 -26.39
N PRO A 440 -0.52 3.77 -26.14
CA PRO A 440 -1.84 3.54 -25.54
C PRO A 440 -2.04 4.14 -24.15
N THR A 441 -0.97 4.35 -23.38
CA THR A 441 -1.04 4.93 -22.03
C THR A 441 -1.50 6.39 -22.03
N TYR A 442 -1.21 7.14 -23.09
CA TYR A 442 -1.52 8.56 -23.18
C TYR A 442 -2.49 8.81 -24.34
N PHE A 443 -1.98 9.18 -25.52
CA PHE A 443 -2.81 9.63 -26.65
C PHE A 443 -3.34 8.48 -27.53
N ASN A 444 -2.65 7.34 -27.58
CA ASN A 444 -2.99 6.21 -28.45
C ASN A 444 -3.07 6.60 -29.94
N ILE A 445 -2.04 7.27 -30.45
CA ILE A 445 -1.93 7.77 -31.83
C ILE A 445 -0.68 7.26 -32.56
N GLY A 446 0.17 6.43 -31.93
CA GLY A 446 1.31 5.80 -32.58
C GLY A 446 2.59 5.81 -31.75
N SER A 447 3.73 6.02 -32.41
CA SER A 447 5.06 6.03 -31.78
C SER A 447 5.95 7.15 -32.32
N MET A 448 6.90 7.59 -31.50
CA MET A 448 7.99 8.51 -31.89
C MET A 448 9.31 7.77 -32.15
N GLU A 449 9.35 6.45 -32.02
CA GLU A 449 10.59 5.68 -31.99
C GLU A 449 11.40 5.78 -33.29
N SER A 450 10.76 5.69 -34.46
CA SER A 450 11.43 5.84 -35.76
C SER A 450 12.12 7.20 -35.89
N VAL A 451 11.40 8.28 -35.54
CA VAL A 451 11.90 9.66 -35.61
C VAL A 451 13.03 9.89 -34.61
N VAL A 452 12.90 9.35 -33.40
CA VAL A 452 13.96 9.45 -32.38
C VAL A 452 15.22 8.70 -32.82
N ASN A 453 15.08 7.53 -33.45
CA ASN A 453 16.23 6.77 -33.95
C ASN A 453 16.91 7.49 -35.11
N GLU A 454 16.16 8.07 -36.04
CA GLU A 454 16.72 8.86 -37.13
C GLU A 454 17.49 10.09 -36.61
N VAL A 455 16.87 10.87 -35.71
CA VAL A 455 17.50 12.05 -35.10
C VAL A 455 18.73 11.66 -34.28
N LYS A 456 18.70 10.51 -33.59
CA LYS A 456 19.86 9.96 -32.89
C LYS A 456 21.01 9.68 -33.85
N SER A 457 20.75 9.00 -34.96
CA SER A 457 21.78 8.71 -35.97
C SER A 457 22.41 9.99 -36.51
N LYS A 458 21.59 10.99 -36.87
CA LYS A 458 22.06 12.30 -37.34
C LYS A 458 22.87 13.07 -36.29
N PHE A 459 22.46 13.02 -35.03
CA PHE A 459 23.22 13.61 -33.93
C PHE A 459 24.59 12.94 -33.75
N GLN A 460 24.64 11.60 -33.83
CA GLN A 460 25.87 10.84 -33.63
C GLN A 460 26.92 11.08 -34.72
N ILE A 461 26.51 11.39 -35.95
CA ILE A 461 27.40 11.75 -37.06
C ILE A 461 27.67 13.27 -37.15
N GLY A 462 27.16 14.06 -36.21
CA GLY A 462 27.39 15.51 -36.14
C GLY A 462 26.53 16.38 -37.07
N GLU A 463 25.56 15.79 -37.77
CA GLU A 463 24.62 16.54 -38.64
C GLU A 463 23.60 17.37 -37.85
N LEU A 464 23.26 16.95 -36.63
CA LEU A 464 22.38 17.69 -35.73
C LEU A 464 23.07 17.94 -34.39
N ASN A 465 22.96 19.17 -33.90
CA ASN A 465 23.34 19.48 -32.54
C ASN A 465 22.19 19.20 -31.54
N HIS A 466 22.47 19.42 -30.26
CA HIS A 466 21.52 19.14 -29.18
C HIS A 466 20.23 19.95 -29.28
N LYS A 467 20.28 21.22 -29.73
CA LYS A 467 19.09 22.07 -29.88
C LYS A 467 18.27 21.62 -31.08
N GLU A 468 18.91 21.45 -32.24
CA GLU A 468 18.26 21.03 -33.48
C GLU A 468 17.56 19.67 -33.32
N SER A 469 18.19 18.73 -32.62
CA SER A 469 17.58 17.43 -32.32
C SER A 469 16.26 17.56 -31.56
N LEU A 470 16.19 18.46 -30.58
CA LEU A 470 14.96 18.69 -29.81
C LEU A 470 13.89 19.38 -30.65
N GLU A 471 14.28 20.31 -31.53
CA GLU A 471 13.35 21.05 -32.40
C GLU A 471 12.72 20.13 -33.46
N VAL A 472 13.49 19.23 -34.07
CA VAL A 472 12.98 18.24 -35.02
C VAL A 472 11.96 17.32 -34.34
N ILE A 473 12.30 16.80 -33.16
CA ILE A 473 11.42 15.91 -32.40
C ILE A 473 10.16 16.64 -31.92
N ALA A 474 10.29 17.89 -31.47
CA ALA A 474 9.14 18.69 -31.07
C ALA A 474 8.22 18.99 -32.26
N ALA A 475 8.76 19.29 -33.44
CA ALA A 475 7.98 19.52 -34.65
C ALA A 475 7.14 18.29 -35.04
N ASP A 476 7.77 17.12 -35.11
CA ASP A 476 7.10 15.87 -35.48
C ASP A 476 6.03 15.47 -34.45
N LEU A 477 6.35 15.61 -33.16
CA LEU A 477 5.37 15.41 -32.09
C LEU A 477 4.16 16.33 -32.25
N GLY A 478 4.41 17.61 -32.56
CA GLY A 478 3.35 18.61 -32.74
C GLY A 478 2.44 18.29 -33.92
N LEU A 479 2.99 17.83 -35.05
CA LEU A 479 2.22 17.42 -36.22
C LEU A 479 1.34 16.21 -35.90
N LYS A 480 1.92 15.15 -35.31
CA LYS A 480 1.15 13.96 -34.92
C LYS A 480 0.02 14.27 -33.94
N LEU A 481 0.26 15.18 -32.99
CA LEU A 481 -0.79 15.64 -32.07
C LEU A 481 -1.85 16.46 -32.80
N LYS A 482 -1.48 17.32 -33.75
CA LYS A 482 -2.44 18.12 -34.53
C LYS A 482 -3.35 17.25 -35.39
N ASP A 483 -2.83 16.15 -35.91
CA ASP A 483 -3.59 15.20 -36.75
C ASP A 483 -4.42 14.20 -35.92
N ALA A 484 -4.27 14.19 -34.59
CA ALA A 484 -5.02 13.31 -33.71
C ALA A 484 -6.50 13.70 -33.62
N THR A 485 -7.37 12.71 -33.45
CA THR A 485 -8.79 12.96 -33.19
C THR A 485 -8.98 13.65 -31.84
N GLN A 486 -10.08 14.40 -31.68
CA GLN A 486 -10.41 15.03 -30.41
C GLN A 486 -10.56 14.02 -29.26
N VAL A 487 -11.05 12.80 -29.53
CA VAL A 487 -11.14 11.73 -28.52
C VAL A 487 -9.75 11.33 -28.02
N GLN A 488 -8.77 11.18 -28.92
CA GLN A 488 -7.38 10.86 -28.58
C GLN A 488 -6.70 12.01 -27.84
N LEU A 489 -6.94 13.25 -28.26
CA LEU A 489 -6.41 14.44 -27.59
C LEU A 489 -6.95 14.58 -26.16
N LYS A 490 -8.26 14.45 -25.97
CA LYS A 490 -8.92 14.53 -24.66
C LYS A 490 -8.35 13.48 -23.72
N ARG A 491 -8.33 12.22 -24.17
CA ARG A 491 -7.73 11.10 -23.42
C ARG A 491 -6.28 11.39 -23.04
N GLY A 492 -5.47 11.89 -23.98
CA GLY A 492 -4.07 12.19 -23.73
C GLY A 492 -3.85 13.30 -22.71
N VAL A 493 -4.61 14.40 -22.80
CA VAL A 493 -4.56 15.50 -21.82
C VAL A 493 -5.04 15.04 -20.44
N GLU A 494 -6.13 14.30 -20.34
CA GLU A 494 -6.62 13.71 -19.08
C GLU A 494 -5.55 12.81 -18.43
N ASN A 495 -4.93 11.93 -19.24
CA ASN A 495 -3.85 11.06 -18.76
C ASN A 495 -2.59 11.83 -18.34
N LEU A 496 -2.30 12.98 -18.96
CA LEU A 496 -1.18 13.85 -18.58
C LEU A 496 -1.44 14.61 -17.29
N LEU A 497 -2.67 15.08 -17.06
CA LEU A 497 -3.07 15.70 -15.80
C LEU A 497 -3.07 14.68 -14.66
N GLY A 498 -3.46 13.44 -14.94
CA GLY A 498 -3.60 12.39 -13.93
C GLY A 498 -4.99 12.40 -13.31
N LYS A 499 -5.24 11.41 -12.45
CA LYS A 499 -6.56 11.18 -11.83
C LYS A 499 -6.66 11.69 -10.40
N ALA A 500 -5.53 11.96 -9.76
CA ALA A 500 -5.48 12.43 -8.39
C ALA A 500 -5.96 13.89 -8.29
N MET A 501 -6.62 14.22 -7.18
CA MET A 501 -6.86 15.61 -6.81
C MET A 501 -5.51 16.32 -6.60
N MET A 502 -5.32 17.51 -7.14
CA MET A 502 -4.05 18.23 -7.05
C MET A 502 -4.13 19.31 -5.96
N ALA A 503 -3.24 19.23 -4.97
CA ALA A 503 -3.11 20.23 -3.92
C ALA A 503 -1.74 20.91 -4.02
N VAL A 504 -1.75 22.22 -4.20
CA VAL A 504 -0.58 23.03 -4.53
C VAL A 504 -0.34 24.05 -3.43
N THR A 505 0.87 24.12 -2.88
CA THR A 505 1.30 25.20 -1.99
C THR A 505 2.25 26.14 -2.72
N CYS A 506 1.92 27.43 -2.73
CA CYS A 506 2.79 28.50 -3.23
C CYS A 506 3.54 29.12 -2.04
N TYR A 507 4.75 28.61 -1.76
CA TYR A 507 5.40 28.81 -0.45
C TYR A 507 6.02 30.21 -0.26
N GLU A 508 6.20 31.02 -1.30
CA GLU A 508 6.60 32.43 -1.13
C GLU A 508 5.42 33.36 -0.91
N GLU A 509 4.20 32.90 -1.20
CA GLU A 509 2.97 33.69 -1.17
C GLU A 509 2.03 33.27 -0.03
N ASN A 510 2.39 32.23 0.72
CA ASN A 510 1.61 31.70 1.85
C ASN A 510 0.15 31.34 1.46
N ILE A 511 -0.02 30.74 0.28
CA ILE A 511 -1.33 30.29 -0.21
C ILE A 511 -1.28 28.83 -0.67
N SER A 512 -2.40 28.15 -0.52
CA SER A 512 -2.60 26.82 -1.09
C SER A 512 -3.87 26.78 -1.93
N ILE A 513 -3.86 25.94 -2.97
CA ILE A 513 -4.97 25.76 -3.91
C ILE A 513 -5.19 24.26 -4.07
N CYS A 514 -6.44 23.81 -4.01
CA CYS A 514 -6.83 22.44 -4.29
C CYS A 514 -7.75 22.41 -5.51
N LYS A 515 -7.42 21.57 -6.50
CA LYS A 515 -8.15 21.47 -7.76
C LYS A 515 -8.34 20.00 -8.14
N GLU A 516 -9.55 19.67 -8.57
CA GLU A 516 -9.78 18.48 -9.38
C GLU A 516 -9.70 18.88 -10.84
N HIS A 517 -9.08 18.03 -11.65
CA HIS A 517 -9.03 18.26 -13.09
C HIS A 517 -10.45 18.19 -13.65
N SER A 518 -10.93 19.31 -14.18
CA SER A 518 -12.23 19.39 -14.84
C SER A 518 -12.26 18.46 -16.05
N LYS A 519 -13.44 17.89 -16.32
CA LYS A 519 -13.67 17.16 -17.57
C LYS A 519 -13.40 18.08 -18.76
N ILE A 520 -12.76 17.55 -19.79
CA ILE A 520 -12.41 18.32 -20.99
C ILE A 520 -13.61 18.30 -21.93
N ASP A 521 -14.56 19.21 -21.70
CA ASP A 521 -15.80 19.26 -22.46
C ASP A 521 -15.64 19.98 -23.80
N GLY A 522 -14.69 20.91 -23.91
CA GLY A 522 -14.35 21.64 -25.16
C GLY A 522 -13.41 20.89 -26.13
N ASN A 523 -13.20 21.46 -27.31
CA ASN A 523 -12.17 21.00 -28.25
C ASN A 523 -10.77 21.41 -27.76
N ILE A 524 -9.80 20.54 -27.99
CA ILE A 524 -8.38 20.81 -27.76
C ILE A 524 -7.76 21.33 -29.06
N THR A 525 -7.15 22.51 -28.97
CA THR A 525 -6.34 23.10 -30.03
C THR A 525 -4.87 22.80 -29.77
N VAL A 526 -4.17 22.30 -30.79
CA VAL A 526 -2.73 22.02 -30.74
C VAL A 526 -1.96 23.15 -31.40
N TYR A 527 -1.13 23.85 -30.62
CA TYR A 527 -0.19 24.85 -31.10
C TYR A 527 1.21 24.23 -31.16
N ILE A 528 1.69 24.05 -32.38
CA ILE A 528 3.00 23.47 -32.66
C ILE A 528 4.08 24.52 -32.39
N LYS A 529 5.25 24.12 -31.86
CA LYS A 529 6.40 25.01 -31.63
C LYS A 529 6.07 26.24 -30.77
N THR A 530 5.15 26.07 -29.81
CA THR A 530 4.64 27.15 -28.95
C THR A 530 4.84 26.77 -27.47
N PRO A 531 5.31 27.69 -26.62
CA PRO A 531 5.81 29.04 -26.94
C PRO A 531 7.23 29.05 -27.54
N THR A 532 7.91 27.91 -27.60
CA THR A 532 9.27 27.80 -28.18
C THR A 532 9.36 26.64 -29.16
N ALA A 533 10.41 26.63 -29.99
CA ALA A 533 10.60 25.61 -31.03
C ALA A 533 10.72 24.16 -30.49
N ILE A 534 11.00 23.98 -29.20
CA ILE A 534 11.09 22.67 -28.54
C ILE A 534 9.83 22.31 -27.73
N GLN A 535 8.76 23.09 -27.86
CA GLN A 535 7.52 22.96 -27.09
C GLN A 535 6.29 22.86 -28.00
N ASN A 536 5.30 22.08 -27.58
CA ASN A 536 3.96 22.11 -28.17
C ASN A 536 2.94 22.38 -27.07
N THR A 537 1.94 23.23 -27.35
CA THR A 537 0.88 23.57 -26.39
C THR A 537 -0.43 22.92 -26.81
N LEU A 538 -1.08 22.21 -25.89
CA LEU A 538 -2.45 21.74 -26.03
C LEU A 538 -3.32 22.63 -25.16
N ALA A 539 -4.24 23.39 -25.76
CA ALA A 539 -5.10 24.30 -25.02
C ALA A 539 -6.59 23.99 -25.26
N TRP A 540 -7.41 24.22 -24.24
CA TRP A 540 -8.85 24.00 -24.29
C TRP A 540 -9.58 25.10 -23.49
N HIS A 541 -10.92 25.07 -23.51
CA HIS A 541 -11.77 26.10 -22.90
C HIS A 541 -11.37 27.52 -23.32
N ASN A 542 -11.32 27.78 -24.64
CA ASN A 542 -10.93 29.08 -25.20
C ASN A 542 -9.54 29.57 -24.73
N ASN A 543 -8.57 28.65 -24.66
CA ASN A 543 -7.20 28.90 -24.20
C ASN A 543 -7.07 29.31 -22.72
N LEU A 544 -8.11 29.11 -21.90
CA LEU A 544 -8.03 29.34 -20.45
C LEU A 544 -7.18 28.27 -19.75
N GLU A 545 -7.17 27.06 -20.29
CA GLU A 545 -6.37 25.96 -19.76
C GLU A 545 -5.44 25.42 -20.85
N ALA A 546 -4.20 25.09 -20.47
CA ALA A 546 -3.22 24.56 -21.39
C ALA A 546 -2.17 23.66 -20.72
N ILE A 547 -1.70 22.67 -21.47
CA ILE A 547 -0.51 21.88 -21.14
C ILE A 547 0.56 22.18 -22.19
N ASN A 548 1.76 22.51 -21.72
CA ASN A 548 2.93 22.63 -22.56
C ASN A 548 3.75 21.35 -22.47
N LEU A 549 4.02 20.73 -23.62
CA LEU A 549 4.88 19.57 -23.76
C LEU A 549 6.25 20.03 -24.23
N ARG A 550 7.22 20.12 -23.32
CA ARG A 550 8.61 20.50 -23.63
C ARG A 550 9.47 19.26 -23.87
N VAL A 551 10.08 19.15 -25.04
CA VAL A 551 11.07 18.11 -25.32
C VAL A 551 12.39 18.46 -24.63
N LYS A 552 12.98 17.49 -23.93
CA LYS A 552 14.30 17.64 -23.29
C LYS A 552 15.08 16.33 -23.31
N PHE A 553 16.41 16.45 -23.32
CA PHE A 553 17.29 15.34 -22.99
C PHE A 553 17.22 15.01 -21.50
N SER A 554 17.37 13.73 -21.17
CA SER A 554 17.37 13.23 -19.79
C SER A 554 18.62 13.61 -19.00
N ARG A 555 19.73 13.90 -19.69
CA ARG A 555 21.00 14.36 -19.12
C ARG A 555 21.47 15.61 -19.88
N GLY A 556 22.35 16.36 -19.24
CA GLY A 556 22.94 17.56 -19.84
C GLY A 556 23.82 17.25 -21.06
N GLN A 557 24.09 18.27 -21.86
CA GLN A 557 24.83 18.19 -23.12
C GLN A 557 26.21 17.51 -23.01
N SER A 558 26.87 17.60 -21.86
CA SER A 558 28.16 16.95 -21.58
C SER A 558 28.15 15.43 -21.73
N HIS A 559 26.96 14.80 -21.73
CA HIS A 559 26.80 13.36 -21.88
C HIS A 559 26.53 12.92 -23.33
N GLY A 560 26.61 13.85 -24.29
CA GLY A 560 26.25 13.57 -25.68
C GLY A 560 24.77 13.19 -25.82
N TRP A 561 24.49 12.13 -26.58
CA TRP A 561 23.13 11.64 -26.74
C TRP A 561 22.64 10.94 -25.47
N SER A 562 21.52 11.40 -24.92
CA SER A 562 20.81 10.71 -23.84
C SER A 562 19.34 10.48 -24.21
N THR A 563 18.62 9.67 -23.44
CA THR A 563 17.20 9.43 -23.71
C THR A 563 16.41 10.74 -23.69
N ILE A 564 15.41 10.84 -24.56
CA ILE A 564 14.59 12.05 -24.68
C ILE A 564 13.28 11.86 -23.91
N LYS A 565 12.92 12.89 -23.15
CA LYS A 565 11.72 12.93 -22.31
C LYS A 565 10.95 14.21 -22.60
N LEU A 566 9.70 14.21 -22.20
CA LEU A 566 8.87 15.41 -22.15
C LEU A 566 8.82 15.93 -20.72
N THR A 567 8.77 17.24 -20.55
CA THR A 567 8.15 17.86 -19.37
C THR A 567 6.74 18.27 -19.78
N SER A 568 5.73 17.75 -19.07
CA SER A 568 4.35 18.21 -19.19
C SER A 568 4.11 19.29 -18.14
N GLU A 569 3.90 20.53 -18.59
CA GLU A 569 3.76 21.71 -17.75
C GLU A 569 2.35 22.28 -17.87
N TYR A 570 1.60 22.24 -16.78
CA TYR A 570 0.29 22.85 -16.64
C TYR A 570 0.41 24.19 -15.91
N GLN A 571 -0.27 25.22 -16.36
CA GLN A 571 -0.31 26.51 -15.66
C GLN A 571 -1.67 26.69 -15.01
N LEU A 572 -1.69 26.86 -13.68
CA LEU A 572 -2.88 27.34 -12.98
C LEU A 572 -3.03 28.82 -13.34
N ARG A 573 -4.10 29.17 -14.06
CA ARG A 573 -4.51 30.55 -14.29
C ARG A 573 -5.53 30.99 -13.25
#